data_AF-A0A933QJ41-F1
#
_entry.id   AF-A0A933QJ41-F1
#
_cell.length_a   1.000
_cell.length_b   1.000
_cell.length_c   1.000
_cell.angle_alpha   90.00
_cell.angle_beta   90.00
_cell.angle_gamma   90.00
#
_symmetry.space_group_name_H-M   'P 1'
#
loop_
_entity.id
_entity.type
_entity.pdbx_description
1 polymer ?
#
loop_
_entity_poly.entity_id
_entity_poly.type
_entity_poly.pdbx_seq_one_letter_code
_entity_poly.pdbx_strand_id
1 'polypeptide(L)'
;MTNKEKLEVVEIIKKEIAKNKSDKEIWEGILKLVEKSNFGRKNASVKAYAPRPQGRSPVEDMSANGDGVNVLNITKACNIVLGDYGSVSVTPTDLAIRSIILNFYARSPA
;
A
#
# COMPACT_ATOMS: atom_id res chain seq x y z
N MET A 1 13.42 -11.23 -8.44
CA MET A 1 12.85 -10.25 -9.38
C MET A 1 13.87 -9.67 -10.36
N THR A 2 13.64 -9.96 -11.64
CA THR A 2 14.31 -9.45 -12.83
C THR A 2 13.86 -8.02 -13.16
N ASN A 3 14.55 -7.34 -14.09
CA ASN A 3 14.16 -6.00 -14.53
C ASN A 3 12.82 -5.97 -15.29
N LYS A 4 12.47 -7.05 -15.98
CA LYS A 4 11.19 -7.16 -16.70
C LYS A 4 10.02 -7.20 -15.72
N GLU A 5 10.10 -8.07 -14.70
CA GLU A 5 9.08 -8.18 -13.65
C GLU A 5 8.91 -6.86 -12.87
N LYS A 6 10.00 -6.12 -12.66
CA LYS A 6 9.95 -4.78 -12.04
C LYS A 6 9.10 -3.80 -12.85
N LEU A 7 9.27 -3.80 -14.17
CA LEU A 7 8.52 -2.90 -15.06
C LEU A 7 7.03 -3.28 -15.09
N GLU A 8 6.71 -4.57 -15.18
CA GLU A 8 5.33 -5.07 -15.17
C GLU A 8 4.60 -4.66 -13.89
N VAL A 9 5.25 -4.80 -12.73
CA VAL A 9 4.75 -4.32 -11.44
C VAL A 9 4.42 -2.83 -11.46
N VAL A 10 5.36 -2.00 -11.95
CA VAL A 10 5.17 -0.54 -12.00
C VAL A 10 4.02 -0.18 -12.94
N GLU A 11 3.87 -0.86 -14.07
CA GLU A 11 2.77 -0.62 -14.99
C GLU A 11 1.41 -1.00 -14.41
N ILE A 12 1.31 -2.10 -13.66
CA ILE A 12 0.08 -2.48 -12.97
C ILE A 12 -0.32 -1.38 -11.98
N ILE A 13 0.61 -0.93 -11.14
CA ILE A 13 0.33 0.13 -10.15
C ILE A 13 -0.10 1.42 -10.86
N LYS A 14 0.57 1.83 -11.95
CA LYS A 14 0.18 3.01 -12.72
C LYS A 14 -1.21 2.91 -13.35
N LYS A 15 -1.60 1.73 -13.83
CA LYS A 15 -2.96 1.48 -14.33
C LYS A 15 -3.99 1.64 -13.22
N GLU A 16 -3.71 1.15 -12.02
CA GLU A 16 -4.62 1.29 -10.87
C GLU A 16 -4.72 2.75 -10.37
N ILE A 17 -3.62 3.51 -10.41
CA ILE A 17 -3.63 4.97 -10.18
C ILE A 17 -4.58 5.67 -11.17
N ALA A 18 -4.55 5.28 -12.44
CA ALA A 18 -5.36 5.90 -13.49
C ALA A 18 -6.86 5.55 -13.36
N LYS A 19 -7.19 4.33 -12.92
CA LYS A 19 -8.57 3.85 -12.75
C LYS A 19 -9.24 4.38 -11.50
N ASN A 20 -8.53 4.40 -10.36
CA ASN A 20 -9.11 4.66 -9.05
C ASN A 20 -8.71 6.05 -8.54
N LYS A 21 -9.38 7.10 -9.03
CA LYS A 21 -9.07 8.49 -8.64
C LYS A 21 -9.24 8.77 -7.14
N SER A 22 -10.18 8.08 -6.48
CA SER A 22 -10.36 8.17 -5.02
C SER A 22 -9.14 7.59 -4.29
N ASP A 23 -8.56 6.50 -4.76
CA ASP A 23 -7.49 5.80 -4.04
C ASP A 23 -6.10 6.16 -4.57
N LYS A 24 -6.01 7.21 -5.39
CA LYS A 24 -4.78 7.62 -6.09
C LYS A 24 -3.60 7.78 -5.13
N GLU A 25 -3.80 8.49 -4.03
CA GLU A 25 -2.72 8.76 -3.05
C GLU A 25 -2.22 7.48 -2.36
N ILE A 26 -3.09 6.48 -2.21
CA ILE A 26 -2.74 5.17 -1.66
C ILE A 26 -1.86 4.42 -2.66
N TRP A 27 -2.28 4.34 -3.92
CA TRP A 27 -1.53 3.66 -4.97
C TRP A 27 -0.17 4.33 -5.25
N GLU A 28 -0.10 5.67 -5.16
CA GLU A 28 1.17 6.40 -5.19
C GLU A 28 2.06 6.07 -3.98
N GLY A 29 1.47 5.86 -2.81
CA GLY A 29 2.15 5.35 -1.63
C GLY A 29 2.73 3.95 -1.82
N ILE A 30 1.97 3.05 -2.46
CA ILE A 30 2.42 1.69 -2.79
C ILE A 30 3.58 1.74 -3.78
N LEU A 31 3.50 2.55 -4.84
CA LEU A 31 4.59 2.72 -5.79
C LEU A 31 5.88 3.15 -5.10
N LYS A 32 5.80 4.17 -4.24
CA LYS A 32 6.94 4.66 -3.45
C LYS A 32 7.50 3.58 -2.52
N LEU A 33 6.64 2.75 -1.91
CA LEU A 33 7.08 1.66 -1.02
C LEU A 33 7.89 0.62 -1.80
N VAL A 34 7.43 0.26 -2.98
CA VAL A 34 8.07 -0.74 -3.86
C VAL A 34 9.42 -0.23 -4.33
N GLU A 35 9.50 1.02 -4.77
CA GLU A 35 10.75 1.68 -5.15
C GLU A 35 11.72 1.75 -3.96
N LYS A 36 11.26 2.20 -2.78
CA LYS A 36 12.07 2.29 -1.56
C LYS A 36 12.53 0.94 -1.05
N SER A 37 11.72 -0.11 -1.15
CA SER A 37 12.11 -1.47 -0.75
C SER A 37 13.10 -2.12 -1.71
N ASN A 38 13.46 -1.43 -2.81
CA ASN A 38 14.21 -2.02 -3.93
C ASN A 38 13.53 -3.31 -4.41
N PHE A 39 12.21 -3.25 -4.57
CA PHE A 39 11.36 -4.37 -4.94
C PHE A 39 11.54 -5.59 -4.03
N GLY A 40 11.35 -5.37 -2.74
CA GLY A 40 11.35 -6.45 -1.76
C GLY A 40 12.72 -6.84 -1.18
N ARG A 41 13.81 -6.16 -1.59
CA ARG A 41 15.18 -6.50 -1.16
C ARG A 41 15.60 -5.89 0.19
N LYS A 42 14.90 -4.86 0.64
CA LYS A 42 15.15 -4.21 1.94
C LYS A 42 13.86 -3.72 2.57
N ASN A 43 13.92 -3.55 3.89
CA ASN A 43 12.82 -2.93 4.63
C ASN A 43 12.57 -1.51 4.12
N ALA A 44 11.30 -1.12 4.10
CA ALA A 44 10.91 0.22 3.69
C ALA A 44 9.64 0.65 4.42
N SER A 45 9.49 1.97 4.57
CA SER A 45 8.29 2.57 5.12
C SER A 45 7.88 3.79 4.30
N VAL A 46 6.58 3.91 4.05
CA VAL A 46 5.98 5.04 3.34
C VAL A 46 4.69 5.44 4.04
N LYS A 47 4.51 6.75 4.23
CA LYS A 47 3.24 7.35 4.62
C LYS A 47 2.42 7.63 3.36
N ALA A 48 1.18 7.14 3.33
CA ALA A 48 0.21 7.40 2.26
C ALA A 48 -1.03 8.08 2.85
N TYR A 49 -1.73 8.86 2.03
CA TYR A 49 -3.00 9.47 2.39
C TYR A 49 -4.14 8.64 1.82
N ALA A 50 -5.20 8.50 2.61
CA ALA A 50 -6.37 7.74 2.22
C ALA A 50 -7.62 8.60 2.45
N PRO A 51 -8.40 8.91 1.41
CA PRO A 51 -9.56 9.76 1.57
C PRO A 51 -10.63 9.02 2.37
N ARG A 52 -11.02 9.59 3.52
CA ARG A 52 -12.15 9.13 4.32
C ARG A 52 -13.36 10.07 4.13
N PRO A 53 -14.59 9.55 4.12
CA PRO A 53 -15.79 10.34 4.44
C PRO A 53 -15.69 10.90 5.88
N GLN A 54 -16.14 12.13 6.12
CA GLN A 54 -16.17 12.70 7.47
C GLN A 54 -17.11 11.88 8.39
N GLY A 55 -16.73 11.70 9.66
CA GLY A 55 -17.61 11.20 10.71
C GLY A 55 -17.56 9.70 11.04
N ARG A 56 -16.60 8.92 10.50
CA ARG A 56 -16.42 7.48 10.84
C ARG A 56 -15.22 7.22 11.78
N SER A 57 -15.36 6.20 12.64
CA SER A 57 -14.30 5.72 13.53
C SER A 57 -13.27 4.83 12.79
N PRO A 58 -12.03 4.74 13.27
CA PRO A 58 -11.00 3.92 12.63
C PRO A 58 -11.33 2.42 12.62
N VAL A 59 -12.16 1.94 13.55
CA VAL A 59 -12.62 0.54 13.59
C VAL A 59 -13.61 0.26 12.48
N GLU A 60 -14.51 1.21 12.20
CA GLU A 60 -15.47 1.12 11.10
C GLU A 60 -14.77 1.17 9.73
N ASP A 61 -13.65 1.88 9.63
CA ASP A 61 -12.79 1.90 8.43
C ASP A 61 -12.01 0.59 8.23
N MET A 62 -11.62 -0.09 9.31
CA MET A 62 -10.99 -1.42 9.23
C MET A 62 -11.98 -2.56 8.98
N SER A 63 -13.29 -2.27 8.99
CA SER A 63 -14.34 -3.26 8.76
C SER A 63 -14.62 -3.42 7.26
N ALA A 64 -14.95 -4.65 6.84
CA ALA A 64 -15.15 -5.00 5.42
C ALA A 64 -16.25 -4.22 4.67
N ASN A 65 -17.02 -3.38 5.38
CA ASN A 65 -18.22 -2.71 4.87
C ASN A 65 -18.09 -1.17 4.76
N GLY A 66 -16.92 -0.58 5.04
CA GLY A 66 -16.71 0.86 4.98
C GLY A 66 -15.77 1.29 3.85
N ASP A 67 -16.20 2.21 2.98
CA ASP A 67 -15.37 2.85 1.93
C ASP A 67 -14.14 3.67 2.43
N GLY A 68 -13.66 3.44 3.65
CA GLY A 68 -12.51 4.13 4.23
C GLY A 68 -11.36 3.14 4.38
N VAL A 69 -10.36 3.24 3.51
CA VAL A 69 -9.12 2.45 3.55
C VAL A 69 -9.40 0.97 3.71
N ASN A 70 -9.82 0.31 2.65
CA ASN A 70 -9.88 -1.14 2.65
C ASN A 70 -8.44 -1.68 2.81
N VAL A 71 -7.98 -1.81 4.06
CA VAL A 71 -6.64 -2.28 4.45
C VAL A 71 -6.42 -3.65 3.82
N LEU A 72 -7.49 -4.45 3.67
CA LEU A 72 -7.45 -5.70 2.93
C LEU A 72 -7.07 -5.47 1.46
N ASN A 73 -7.60 -4.46 0.77
CA ASN A 73 -7.22 -4.14 -0.62
C ASN A 73 -5.78 -3.61 -0.71
N ILE A 74 -5.34 -2.80 0.25
CA ILE A 74 -3.95 -2.30 0.29
C ILE A 74 -2.98 -3.44 0.56
N THR A 75 -3.27 -4.27 1.57
CA THR A 75 -2.49 -5.46 1.88
C THR A 75 -2.50 -6.44 0.71
N LYS A 76 -3.63 -6.65 0.03
CA LYS A 76 -3.70 -7.45 -1.21
C LYS A 76 -2.83 -6.85 -2.32
N ALA A 77 -2.93 -5.54 -2.57
CA ALA A 77 -2.13 -4.86 -3.59
C ALA A 77 -0.64 -4.96 -3.29
N CYS A 78 -0.25 -4.74 -2.03
CA CYS A 78 1.14 -4.90 -1.62
C CYS A 78 1.58 -6.37 -1.67
N ASN A 79 0.72 -7.35 -1.38
CA ASN A 79 1.03 -8.78 -1.53
C ASN A 79 1.13 -9.21 -3.01
N ILE A 80 0.34 -8.64 -3.92
CA ILE A 80 0.49 -8.87 -5.37
C ILE A 80 1.86 -8.39 -5.84
N VAL A 81 2.32 -7.24 -5.31
CA VAL A 81 3.55 -6.61 -5.77
C VAL A 81 4.80 -7.16 -5.07
N LEU A 82 4.72 -7.39 -3.77
CA LEU A 82 5.87 -7.72 -2.91
C LEU A 82 5.85 -9.16 -2.42
N GLY A 83 4.70 -9.85 -2.51
CA GLY A 83 4.51 -11.30 -2.35
C GLY A 83 5.53 -12.03 -1.48
N ASP A 84 6.18 -13.03 -2.06
CA ASP A 84 7.14 -13.92 -1.39
C ASP A 84 8.42 -13.22 -0.90
N TYR A 85 8.64 -11.96 -1.30
CA TYR A 85 9.84 -11.19 -0.97
C TYR A 85 9.79 -10.61 0.46
N GLY A 86 8.63 -10.61 1.11
CA GLY A 86 8.53 -10.11 2.49
C GLY A 86 7.11 -10.08 3.03
N SER A 87 6.89 -9.20 4.01
CA SER A 87 5.58 -8.99 4.62
C SER A 87 5.24 -7.50 4.68
N VAL A 88 3.96 -7.19 4.60
CA VAL A 88 3.47 -5.81 4.58
C VAL A 88 2.57 -5.59 5.78
N SER A 89 2.88 -4.56 6.56
CA SER A 89 2.02 -4.08 7.63
C SER A 89 1.46 -2.71 7.26
N VAL A 90 0.18 -2.50 7.51
CA VAL A 90 -0.50 -1.22 7.33
C VAL A 90 -0.96 -0.73 8.68
N THR A 91 -0.57 0.49 9.04
CA THR A 91 -0.88 1.08 10.34
C THR A 91 -1.55 2.43 10.14
N PRO A 92 -2.79 2.63 10.63
CA PRO A 92 -3.39 3.96 10.62
C PRO A 92 -2.65 4.86 11.62
N THR A 93 -2.27 6.06 11.20
CA THR A 93 -1.46 6.96 12.06
C THR A 93 -2.20 8.14 12.64
N ASP A 94 -3.20 8.67 11.94
CA ASP A 94 -3.86 9.89 12.38
C ASP A 94 -5.30 9.97 11.90
N LEU A 95 -6.21 10.15 12.86
CA LEU A 95 -7.64 10.31 12.62
C LEU A 95 -7.98 11.65 11.95
N ALA A 96 -7.24 12.71 12.24
CA ALA A 96 -7.42 14.02 11.65
C ALA A 96 -6.77 14.12 10.26
N ILE A 97 -5.57 13.56 10.10
CA ILE A 97 -4.73 13.75 8.90
C ILE A 97 -4.90 12.64 7.84
N ARG A 98 -5.83 11.70 8.06
CA ARG A 98 -6.28 10.73 7.02
C ARG A 98 -5.11 9.98 6.37
N SER A 99 -4.19 9.49 7.21
CA SER A 99 -2.94 8.90 6.73
C SER A 99 -2.67 7.53 7.34
N ILE A 100 -2.07 6.69 6.51
CA ILE A 100 -1.60 5.35 6.86
C ILE A 100 -0.10 5.27 6.65
N ILE A 101 0.55 4.42 7.43
CA ILE A 101 1.91 3.98 7.17
C ILE A 101 1.85 2.57 6.58
N LEU A 102 2.49 2.42 5.43
CA LEU A 102 2.80 1.14 4.82
C LEU A 102 4.23 0.78 5.20
N ASN A 103 4.40 -0.34 5.89
CA ASN A 103 5.70 -0.90 6.22
C ASN A 103 5.90 -2.19 5.46
N PHE A 104 7.02 -2.31 4.77
CA PHE A 104 7.47 -3.54 4.16
C PHE A 104 8.68 -4.08 4.92
N TYR A 105 8.62 -5.35 5.29
CA TYR A 105 9.70 -6.10 5.91
C TYR A 105 10.19 -7.14 4.92
N ALA A 106 11.39 -6.95 4.39
CA ALA A 106 12.03 -7.92 3.51
C ALA A 106 12.28 -9.21 4.30
N ARG A 107 12.05 -10.36 3.66
CA ARG A 107 12.60 -11.61 4.18
C ARG A 107 14.11 -11.52 4.12
N SER A 108 14.79 -11.78 5.25
CA SER A 108 16.22 -12.02 5.21
C SER A 108 16.50 -13.13 4.19
N PRO A 109 17.51 -12.99 3.32
CA PRO A 109 18.03 -14.15 2.61
C PRO A 109 18.50 -15.14 3.67
N ALA A 110 17.92 -16.34 3.64
CA ALA A 110 18.44 -17.48 4.41
C ALA A 110 19.85 -17.84 3.94
#